data_AF-A0AA94ETR3-F1
#
_entry.id   AF-A0AA94ETR3-F1
#
_cell.length_a   1.000
_cell.length_b   1.000
_cell.length_c   1.000
_cell.angle_alpha   90.00
_cell.angle_beta   90.00
_cell.angle_gamma   90.00
#
_symmetry.space_group_name_H-M   'P 1'
#
loop_
_entity.id
_entity.type
_entity.pdbx_description
1 polymer ?
#
loop_
_entity_poly.entity_id
_entity_poly.type
_entity_poly.pdbx_seq_one_letter_code
_entity_poly.pdbx_strand_id
1 'polypeptide(L)'
;MLLIGLPLTTLSGWLVGIWLFPQIPAIELAILATLLAPTDAALGKAVVSNPKVAASVREGLNVESGLNDGICVPVLLMFLALLIEEQAQSPVLLAVELVFEALGIGALVGAALTFIAWLLQRYSAKHHWQTPMWSQLTLPGLALLCFATAQTLGGSGFIAAFVGGLLASYLFTEKKHDLLKASEEFASLLSVITWVVFGALVIPWAWSSLTLNIWLYAVLSLTVIRILPVLISLAGTDFDFETRLFIGWFGPRGLATIVFAVMILDYPLQAGRTLVAVAACTVLLSVLLHGLSANPWVSRLANRAH
;
A
#
# COMPACT_ATOMS: atom_id res chain seq x y z
N MET A 1 10.95 8.29 8.04
CA MET A 1 9.58 7.71 8.09
C MET A 1 9.58 6.21 7.81
N LEU A 2 10.08 5.71 6.66
CA LEU A 2 10.00 4.28 6.34
C LEU A 2 10.83 3.35 7.27
N LEU A 3 12.07 3.72 7.60
CA LEU A 3 12.95 2.83 8.38
C LEU A 3 12.57 2.72 9.87
N ILE A 4 11.93 3.75 10.42
CA ILE A 4 11.60 3.86 11.85
C ILE A 4 10.08 3.91 12.05
N GLY A 5 9.43 4.86 11.38
CA GLY A 5 8.00 5.13 11.54
C GLY A 5 7.12 3.96 11.08
N LEU A 6 7.41 3.32 9.95
CA LEU A 6 6.62 2.18 9.47
C LEU A 6 6.72 0.97 10.41
N PRO A 7 7.92 0.46 10.81
CA PRO A 7 8.01 -0.61 11.81
C PRO A 7 7.34 -0.28 13.14
N LEU A 8 7.50 0.94 13.63
CA LEU A 8 6.85 1.38 14.88
C LEU A 8 5.32 1.49 14.73
N THR A 9 4.81 1.87 13.56
CA THR A 9 3.37 1.87 13.24
C THR A 9 2.82 0.45 13.28
N THR A 10 3.50 -0.50 12.61
CA THR A 10 3.09 -1.91 12.62
C THR A 10 3.17 -2.50 14.03
N LEU A 11 4.25 -2.25 14.77
CA LEU A 11 4.42 -2.75 16.13
C LEU A 11 3.37 -2.18 17.09
N SER A 12 3.13 -0.87 17.05
CA SER A 12 2.11 -0.24 17.91
C SER A 12 0.70 -0.69 17.54
N GLY A 13 0.39 -0.82 16.24
CA GLY A 13 -0.88 -1.37 15.77
C GLY A 13 -1.10 -2.81 16.24
N TRP A 14 -0.05 -3.63 16.26
CA TRP A 14 -0.11 -5.00 16.76
C TRP A 14 -0.36 -5.04 18.27
N LEU A 15 0.39 -4.27 19.05
CA LEU A 15 0.24 -4.21 20.52
C LEU A 15 -1.14 -3.70 20.94
N VAL A 16 -1.65 -2.65 20.29
CA VAL A 16 -3.02 -2.16 20.52
C VAL A 16 -4.05 -3.20 20.10
N GLY A 17 -3.78 -3.96 19.05
CA GLY A 17 -4.62 -5.07 18.60
C GLY A 17 -4.74 -6.16 19.65
N ILE A 18 -3.62 -6.57 20.26
CA ILE A 18 -3.59 -7.57 21.34
C ILE A 18 -4.42 -7.09 22.53
N TRP A 19 -4.31 -5.81 22.86
CA TRP A 19 -5.05 -5.22 23.97
C TRP A 19 -6.56 -5.13 23.71
N LEU A 20 -6.98 -4.74 22.50
CA LEU A 20 -8.41 -4.56 22.15
C LEU A 20 -9.13 -5.86 21.76
N PHE A 21 -8.40 -6.84 21.24
CA PHE A 21 -8.94 -8.09 20.74
C PHE A 21 -8.18 -9.29 21.31
N PRO A 22 -8.19 -9.49 22.64
CA PRO A 22 -7.42 -10.55 23.31
C PRO A 22 -7.79 -11.97 22.86
N GLN A 23 -8.98 -12.14 22.27
CA GLN A 23 -9.47 -13.41 21.74
C GLN A 23 -8.95 -13.75 20.33
N ILE A 24 -8.33 -12.80 19.63
CA ILE A 24 -7.81 -13.01 18.27
C ILE A 24 -6.35 -13.45 18.37
N PRO A 25 -5.92 -14.47 17.60
CA PRO A 25 -4.52 -14.90 17.59
C PRO A 25 -3.57 -13.74 17.28
N ALA A 26 -2.45 -13.68 18.00
CA ALA A 26 -1.48 -12.59 17.86
C ALA A 26 -0.93 -12.45 16.43
N ILE A 27 -0.84 -13.56 15.68
CA ILE A 27 -0.41 -13.55 14.27
C ILE A 27 -1.43 -12.85 13.36
N GLU A 28 -2.73 -13.04 13.58
CA GLU A 28 -3.78 -12.34 12.83
C GLU A 28 -3.79 -10.85 13.14
N LEU A 29 -3.47 -10.47 14.37
CA LEU A 29 -3.32 -9.06 14.75
C LEU A 29 -2.06 -8.44 14.12
N ALA A 30 -1.00 -9.23 13.89
CA ALA A 30 0.18 -8.76 13.16
C ALA A 30 -0.14 -8.56 11.67
N ILE A 31 -0.96 -9.45 11.08
CA ILE A 31 -1.55 -9.29 9.75
C ILE A 31 -2.38 -8.00 9.69
N LEU A 32 -3.27 -7.76 10.65
CA LEU A 32 -4.08 -6.55 10.75
C LEU A 32 -3.23 -5.28 10.81
N ALA A 33 -2.21 -5.28 11.67
CA ALA A 33 -1.33 -4.13 11.80
C ALA A 33 -0.56 -3.87 10.50
N THR A 34 -0.10 -4.93 9.83
CA THR A 34 0.65 -4.84 8.57
C THR A 34 -0.22 -4.36 7.42
N LEU A 35 -1.46 -4.85 7.29
CA LEU A 35 -2.34 -4.42 6.20
C LEU A 35 -2.84 -2.98 6.34
N LEU A 36 -2.87 -2.46 7.57
CA LEU A 36 -3.21 -1.08 7.88
C LEU A 36 -1.99 -0.15 7.87
N ALA A 37 -0.76 -0.66 7.80
CA ALA A 37 0.46 0.16 7.85
C ALA A 37 0.74 1.02 6.59
N PRO A 38 0.39 0.59 5.36
CA PRO A 38 0.57 1.41 4.16
C PRO A 38 -0.39 2.59 4.09
N THR A 39 -0.02 3.59 3.31
CA THR A 39 -0.74 4.86 3.15
C THR A 39 -0.99 5.14 1.67
N ASP A 40 -2.07 5.85 1.37
CA ASP A 40 -2.55 6.08 0.00
C ASP A 40 -2.46 7.56 -0.39
N ALA A 41 -1.45 7.91 -1.18
CA ALA A 41 -1.25 9.26 -1.70
C ALA A 41 -2.39 9.73 -2.61
N ALA A 42 -3.18 8.83 -3.21
CA ALA A 42 -4.31 9.22 -4.04
C ALA A 42 -5.43 9.83 -3.19
N LEU A 43 -5.69 9.30 -2.00
CA LEU A 43 -6.59 9.94 -1.02
C LEU A 43 -5.97 11.23 -0.46
N GLY A 44 -4.64 11.26 -0.34
CA GLY A 44 -3.87 12.44 0.06
C GLY A 44 -3.68 13.50 -1.03
N LYS A 45 -4.28 13.34 -2.23
CA LYS A 45 -3.97 14.18 -3.40
C LYS A 45 -4.18 15.67 -3.14
N ALA A 46 -5.20 16.04 -2.38
CA ALA A 46 -5.47 17.43 -1.98
C ALA A 46 -4.33 18.08 -1.16
N VAL A 47 -3.43 17.26 -0.59
CA VAL A 47 -2.23 17.68 0.13
C VAL A 47 -1.00 17.56 -0.76
N VAL A 48 -0.73 16.39 -1.35
CA VAL A 48 0.52 16.12 -2.07
C VAL A 48 0.65 16.86 -3.41
N SER A 49 -0.46 17.31 -3.99
CA SER A 49 -0.48 18.13 -5.21
C SER A 49 -0.63 19.63 -4.96
N ASN A 50 -0.81 20.05 -3.70
CA ASN A 50 -1.14 21.44 -3.40
C ASN A 50 0.13 22.29 -3.29
N PRO A 51 0.31 23.31 -4.16
CA PRO A 51 1.51 24.14 -4.18
C PRO A 51 1.78 24.86 -2.85
N LYS A 52 0.75 25.07 -2.02
CA LYS A 52 0.85 25.75 -0.72
C LYS A 52 1.54 24.91 0.36
N VAL A 53 1.58 23.58 0.21
CA VAL A 53 2.31 22.69 1.12
C VAL A 53 3.77 22.64 0.69
N ALA A 54 4.73 22.73 1.61
CA ALA A 54 6.16 22.71 1.28
C ALA A 54 6.54 21.48 0.43
N ALA A 55 7.42 21.66 -0.55
CA ALA A 55 7.81 20.60 -1.49
C ALA A 55 8.35 19.34 -0.78
N SER A 56 9.20 19.52 0.24
CA SER A 56 9.75 18.44 1.06
C SER A 56 8.69 17.59 1.75
N VAL A 57 7.58 18.20 2.19
CA VAL A 57 6.43 17.50 2.80
C VAL A 57 5.66 16.70 1.74
N ARG A 58 5.35 17.32 0.60
CA ARG A 58 4.62 16.67 -0.49
C ARG A 58 5.37 15.48 -1.06
N GLU A 59 6.65 15.67 -1.35
CA GLU A 59 7.53 14.64 -1.90
C GLU A 59 7.75 13.52 -0.87
N GLY A 60 7.96 13.87 0.40
CA GLY A 60 8.11 12.89 1.48
C GLY A 60 6.88 11.99 1.64
N LEU A 61 5.67 12.56 1.65
CA LEU A 61 4.41 11.80 1.71
C LEU A 61 4.19 10.93 0.46
N ASN A 62 4.50 11.46 -0.73
CA ASN A 62 4.36 10.72 -1.99
C ASN A 62 5.32 9.54 -2.07
N VAL A 63 6.58 9.73 -1.66
CA VAL A 63 7.58 8.65 -1.60
C VAL A 63 7.23 7.62 -0.53
N GLU A 64 6.75 8.05 0.64
CA GLU A 64 6.32 7.12 1.68
C GLU A 64 5.21 6.21 1.18
N SER A 65 4.15 6.78 0.60
CA SER A 65 3.01 6.02 0.06
C SER A 65 3.41 5.08 -1.07
N GLY A 66 4.33 5.48 -1.96
CA GLY A 66 4.77 4.59 -3.04
C GLY A 66 5.62 3.41 -2.56
N LEU A 67 6.45 3.60 -1.52
CA LEU A 67 7.39 2.57 -1.05
C LEU A 67 6.83 1.69 0.05
N ASN A 68 5.91 2.19 0.89
CA ASN A 68 5.39 1.42 2.02
C ASN A 68 4.58 0.19 1.57
N ASP A 69 3.80 0.29 0.49
CA ASP A 69 3.08 -0.84 -0.10
C ASP A 69 4.04 -1.99 -0.43
N GLY A 70 5.11 -1.69 -1.15
CA GLY A 70 6.14 -2.65 -1.54
C GLY A 70 6.89 -3.26 -0.36
N ILE A 71 7.06 -2.52 0.74
CA ILE A 71 7.70 -3.00 1.98
C ILE A 71 6.73 -3.87 2.81
N CYS A 72 5.44 -3.55 2.80
CA CYS A 72 4.42 -4.27 3.58
C CYS A 72 4.05 -5.61 2.95
N VAL A 73 4.12 -5.78 1.62
CA VAL A 73 3.80 -7.07 0.97
C VAL A 73 4.66 -8.23 1.49
N PRO A 74 6.01 -8.15 1.52
CA PRO A 74 6.86 -9.20 2.10
C PRO A 74 6.50 -9.54 3.54
N VAL A 75 6.24 -8.51 4.36
CA VAL A 75 5.90 -8.67 5.78
C VAL A 75 4.55 -9.37 5.93
N LEU A 76 3.57 -8.99 5.11
CA LEU A 76 2.24 -9.60 5.09
C LEU A 76 2.32 -11.07 4.66
N LEU A 77 3.03 -11.37 3.57
CA LEU A 77 3.25 -12.73 3.10
C LEU A 77 3.95 -13.60 4.14
N MET A 78 4.91 -13.04 4.87
CA MET A 78 5.58 -13.74 5.97
C MET A 78 4.61 -14.13 7.09
N PHE A 79 3.74 -13.23 7.53
CA PHE A 79 2.76 -13.59 8.55
C PHE A 79 1.72 -14.59 8.05
N LEU A 80 1.33 -14.50 6.78
CA LEU A 80 0.43 -15.46 6.15
C LEU A 80 1.06 -16.85 5.99
N ALA A 81 2.35 -16.93 5.66
CA ALA A 81 3.08 -18.20 5.62
C ALA A 81 3.20 -18.82 7.02
N LEU A 82 3.51 -18.02 8.04
CA LEU A 82 3.55 -18.47 9.44
C LEU A 82 2.18 -18.98 9.94
N LEU A 83 1.08 -18.41 9.46
CA LEU A 83 -0.28 -18.85 9.79
C LEU A 83 -0.56 -20.26 9.24
N ILE A 84 -0.09 -20.58 8.03
CA ILE A 84 -0.33 -21.89 7.39
C ILE A 84 0.51 -22.98 8.07
N GLU A 85 1.76 -22.67 8.42
CA GLU A 85 2.74 -23.65 8.88
C GLU A 85 2.74 -23.90 10.39
N GLU A 86 1.65 -23.53 11.09
CA GLU A 86 1.54 -23.60 12.55
C GLU A 86 1.74 -25.02 13.13
N GLN A 87 1.70 -26.06 12.29
CA GLN A 87 1.88 -27.48 12.66
C GLN A 87 3.25 -28.06 12.27
N ALA A 88 4.14 -27.30 11.63
CA ALA A 88 5.46 -27.78 11.23
C ALA A 88 6.44 -27.89 12.41
N GLN A 89 7.44 -28.78 12.32
CA GLN A 89 8.52 -28.88 13.33
C GLN A 89 9.44 -27.65 13.35
N SER A 90 9.51 -26.89 12.26
CA SER A 90 10.22 -25.60 12.16
C SER A 90 9.41 -24.59 11.33
N PRO A 91 8.29 -24.07 11.88
CA PRO A 91 7.36 -23.19 11.15
C PRO A 91 8.04 -21.94 10.60
N VAL A 92 8.98 -21.39 11.38
CA VAL A 92 9.64 -20.12 11.06
C VAL A 92 10.61 -20.29 9.90
N LEU A 93 11.42 -21.36 9.89
CA LEU A 93 12.41 -21.56 8.83
C LEU A 93 11.71 -21.81 7.48
N LEU A 94 10.66 -22.64 7.49
CA LEU A 94 9.87 -22.94 6.30
C LEU A 94 9.12 -21.70 5.79
N ALA A 95 8.50 -20.93 6.68
CA ALA A 95 7.83 -19.67 6.29
C ALA A 95 8.83 -18.67 5.68
N VAL A 96 10.04 -18.58 6.24
CA VAL A 96 11.10 -17.73 5.70
C VAL A 96 11.53 -18.21 4.31
N GLU A 97 11.75 -19.51 4.11
CA GLU A 97 12.08 -20.09 2.80
C GLU A 97 10.98 -19.82 1.76
N LEU A 98 9.72 -20.06 2.10
CA LEU A 98 8.57 -19.81 1.21
C LEU A 98 8.46 -18.33 0.83
N VAL A 99 8.69 -17.42 1.77
CA VAL A 99 8.69 -15.99 1.48
C VAL A 99 9.87 -15.63 0.58
N PHE A 100 11.07 -16.10 0.87
CA PHE A 100 12.23 -15.83 0.01
C PHE A 100 12.05 -16.38 -1.39
N GLU A 101 11.45 -17.56 -1.54
CA GLU A 101 11.09 -18.13 -2.82
C GLU A 101 10.04 -17.26 -3.53
N ALA A 102 8.94 -16.91 -2.85
CA ALA A 102 7.87 -16.11 -3.43
C ALA A 102 8.36 -14.71 -3.87
N LEU A 103 9.20 -14.06 -3.05
CA LEU A 103 9.82 -12.78 -3.35
C LEU A 103 10.85 -12.90 -4.48
N GLY A 104 11.68 -13.95 -4.44
CA GLY A 104 12.73 -14.21 -5.42
C GLY A 104 12.15 -14.47 -6.81
N ILE A 105 11.15 -15.35 -6.91
CA ILE A 105 10.42 -15.63 -8.15
C ILE A 105 9.72 -14.36 -8.64
N GLY A 106 9.04 -13.63 -7.75
CA GLY A 106 8.38 -12.37 -8.11
C GLY A 106 9.36 -11.36 -8.71
N ALA A 107 10.47 -11.09 -8.02
CA ALA A 107 11.49 -10.15 -8.48
C ALA A 107 12.14 -10.58 -9.80
N LEU A 108 12.48 -11.87 -9.94
CA LEU A 108 13.08 -12.42 -11.14
C LEU A 108 12.13 -12.31 -12.34
N VAL A 109 10.86 -12.71 -12.18
CA VAL A 109 9.84 -12.62 -13.22
C VAL A 109 9.61 -11.16 -13.63
N GLY A 110 9.43 -10.27 -12.64
CA GLY A 110 9.23 -8.84 -12.88
C GLY A 110 10.39 -8.21 -13.66
N ALA A 111 11.64 -8.50 -13.27
CA ALA A 111 12.82 -8.00 -13.95
C ALA A 111 12.97 -8.59 -15.36
N ALA A 112 12.83 -9.91 -15.52
CA ALA A 112 13.00 -10.60 -16.78
C ALA A 112 11.97 -10.15 -17.83
N LEU A 113 10.67 -10.16 -17.46
CA LEU A 113 9.61 -9.77 -18.38
C LEU A 113 9.71 -8.30 -18.78
N THR A 114 10.08 -7.42 -17.84
CA THR A 114 10.27 -5.99 -18.15
C THR A 114 11.45 -5.76 -19.09
N PHE A 115 12.55 -6.48 -18.89
CA PHE A 115 13.71 -6.40 -19.78
C PHE A 115 13.37 -6.90 -21.19
N ILE A 116 12.65 -8.02 -21.30
CA ILE A 116 12.17 -8.57 -22.58
C ILE A 116 11.23 -7.57 -23.25
N ALA A 117 10.24 -7.03 -22.53
CA ALA A 117 9.30 -6.05 -23.05
C ALA A 117 10.01 -4.80 -23.57
N TRP A 118 11.04 -4.33 -22.87
CA TRP A 118 11.87 -3.21 -23.32
C TRP A 118 12.61 -3.51 -24.63
N LEU A 119 13.23 -4.70 -24.76
CA LEU A 119 13.89 -5.12 -25.99
C LEU A 119 12.90 -5.18 -27.17
N LEU A 120 11.73 -5.78 -26.94
CA LEU A 120 10.67 -5.88 -27.94
C LEU A 120 10.14 -4.50 -28.34
N GLN A 121 10.00 -3.57 -27.39
CA GLN A 121 9.56 -2.21 -27.65
C GLN A 121 10.57 -1.47 -28.54
N ARG A 122 11.87 -1.57 -28.26
CA ARG A 122 12.92 -0.96 -29.09
C ARG A 122 12.95 -1.54 -30.50
N TYR A 123 12.80 -2.85 -30.61
CA TYR A 123 12.74 -3.54 -31.90
C TYR A 123 11.51 -3.09 -32.70
N SER A 124 10.33 -3.10 -32.08
CA SER A 124 9.08 -2.64 -32.68
C SER A 124 9.14 -1.18 -33.14
N ALA A 125 9.73 -0.30 -32.33
CA ALA A 125 9.91 1.11 -32.67
C ALA A 125 10.82 1.32 -33.89
N LYS A 126 11.93 0.56 -33.98
CA LYS A 126 12.86 0.60 -35.12
C LYS A 126 12.19 0.18 -36.43
N HIS A 127 11.24 -0.74 -36.38
CA HIS A 127 10.52 -1.24 -37.55
C HIS A 127 9.15 -0.58 -37.79
N HIS A 128 8.80 0.44 -37.01
CA HIS A 128 7.51 1.14 -37.07
C HIS A 128 6.29 0.20 -36.96
N TRP A 129 6.40 -0.86 -36.15
CA TRP A 129 5.34 -1.88 -36.00
C TRP A 129 4.22 -1.46 -35.06
N GLN A 130 4.44 -0.44 -34.22
CA GLN A 130 3.44 0.04 -33.27
C GLN A 130 2.92 1.42 -33.67
N THR A 131 1.59 1.56 -33.65
CA THR A 131 0.96 2.88 -33.68
C THR A 131 0.97 3.49 -32.28
N PRO A 132 0.91 4.84 -32.17
CA PRO A 132 0.89 5.52 -30.88
C PRO A 132 -0.23 5.02 -29.94
N MET A 133 -1.40 4.70 -30.49
CA MET A 133 -2.55 4.20 -29.73
C MET A 133 -2.23 2.89 -28.99
N TRP A 134 -1.61 1.91 -29.66
CA TRP A 134 -1.32 0.61 -29.06
C TRP A 134 -0.16 0.66 -28.05
N SER A 135 0.76 1.61 -28.19
CA SER A 135 1.88 1.76 -27.26
C SER A 135 1.45 2.11 -25.83
N GLN A 136 0.26 2.72 -25.67
CA GLN A 136 -0.30 3.08 -24.36
C GLN A 136 -0.63 1.84 -23.49
N LEU A 137 -0.84 0.67 -24.10
CA LEU A 137 -1.14 -0.57 -23.40
C LEU A 137 0.11 -1.32 -22.93
N THR A 138 1.31 -0.90 -23.32
CA THR A 138 2.55 -1.63 -23.05
C THR A 138 2.81 -1.76 -21.54
N LEU A 139 2.76 -0.68 -20.77
CA LEU A 139 3.03 -0.73 -19.33
C LEU A 139 1.91 -1.40 -18.52
N PRO A 140 0.61 -1.09 -18.75
CA PRO A 140 -0.48 -1.82 -18.10
C PRO A 140 -0.46 -3.32 -18.40
N GLY A 141 -0.26 -3.69 -19.67
CA GLY A 141 -0.17 -5.09 -20.09
C GLY A 141 1.03 -5.80 -19.48
N LEU A 142 2.18 -5.14 -19.41
CA LEU A 142 3.37 -5.68 -18.74
C LEU A 142 3.13 -5.88 -17.23
N ALA A 143 2.49 -4.94 -16.55
CA ALA A 143 2.19 -5.08 -15.12
C ALA A 143 1.29 -6.30 -14.85
N LEU A 144 0.24 -6.49 -15.65
CA LEU A 144 -0.65 -7.66 -15.57
C LEU A 144 0.10 -8.96 -15.90
N LEU A 145 0.96 -8.94 -16.91
CA LEU A 145 1.76 -10.12 -17.29
C LEU A 145 2.74 -10.50 -16.18
N CYS A 146 3.48 -9.54 -15.62
CA CYS A 146 4.35 -9.75 -14.47
C CYS A 146 3.59 -10.35 -13.29
N PHE A 147 2.44 -9.79 -12.95
CA PHE A 147 1.60 -10.27 -11.86
C PHE A 147 1.16 -11.72 -12.09
N ALA A 148 0.52 -12.00 -13.24
CA ALA A 148 -0.05 -13.30 -13.56
C ALA A 148 1.03 -14.39 -13.66
N THR A 149 2.14 -14.11 -14.35
CA THR A 149 3.23 -15.08 -14.52
C THR A 149 3.88 -15.42 -13.18
N ALA A 150 4.19 -14.42 -12.35
CA ALA A 150 4.78 -14.69 -11.04
C ALA A 150 3.82 -15.50 -10.16
N GLN A 151 2.53 -15.13 -10.12
CA GLN A 151 1.52 -15.84 -9.34
C GLN A 151 1.41 -17.32 -9.76
N THR A 152 1.44 -17.62 -11.07
CA THR A 152 1.39 -19.00 -11.57
C THR A 152 2.63 -19.83 -11.26
N LEU A 153 3.77 -19.17 -11.04
CA LEU A 153 5.04 -19.82 -10.69
C LEU A 153 5.24 -19.94 -9.17
N GLY A 154 4.24 -19.59 -8.36
CA GLY A 154 4.35 -19.56 -6.88
C GLY A 154 5.04 -18.31 -6.33
N GLY A 155 5.37 -17.34 -7.19
CA GLY A 155 5.91 -16.04 -6.82
C GLY A 155 4.84 -15.03 -6.41
N SER A 156 5.24 -13.95 -5.75
CA SER A 156 4.34 -12.83 -5.46
C SER A 156 4.12 -11.99 -6.71
N GLY A 157 2.89 -12.02 -7.25
CA GLY A 157 2.47 -11.17 -8.36
C GLY A 157 2.64 -9.67 -8.08
N PHE A 158 2.38 -9.23 -6.84
CA PHE A 158 2.57 -7.85 -6.40
C PHE A 158 4.04 -7.42 -6.51
N ILE A 159 4.96 -8.25 -6.04
CA ILE A 159 6.40 -7.97 -6.11
C ILE A 159 6.87 -7.95 -7.56
N ALA A 160 6.37 -8.86 -8.39
CA ALA A 160 6.71 -8.86 -9.81
C ALA A 160 6.26 -7.59 -10.53
N ALA A 161 5.03 -7.13 -10.29
CA ALA A 161 4.53 -5.87 -10.84
C ALA A 161 5.33 -4.66 -10.31
N PHE A 162 5.66 -4.64 -9.01
CA PHE A 162 6.43 -3.57 -8.38
C PHE A 162 7.86 -3.48 -8.92
N VAL A 163 8.61 -4.59 -8.91
CA VAL A 163 9.98 -4.67 -9.45
C VAL A 163 9.97 -4.37 -10.95
N GLY A 164 8.99 -4.87 -11.69
CA GLY A 164 8.80 -4.57 -13.10
C GLY A 164 8.56 -3.07 -13.34
N GLY A 165 7.71 -2.42 -12.56
CA GLY A 165 7.47 -0.97 -12.61
C GLY A 165 8.72 -0.14 -12.31
N LEU A 166 9.51 -0.53 -11.29
CA LEU A 166 10.78 0.12 -10.97
C LEU A 166 11.78 0.02 -12.12
N LEU A 167 11.96 -1.19 -12.67
CA LEU A 167 12.85 -1.40 -13.81
C LEU A 167 12.35 -0.67 -15.06
N ALA A 168 11.04 -0.65 -15.30
CA ALA A 168 10.43 0.06 -16.42
C ALA A 168 10.66 1.57 -16.31
N SER A 169 10.57 2.14 -15.10
CA SER A 169 10.87 3.57 -14.84
C SER A 169 12.32 3.94 -15.21
N TYR A 170 13.25 3.00 -15.13
CA TYR A 170 14.64 3.19 -15.54
C TYR A 170 14.85 2.97 -17.05
N LEU A 171 14.32 1.87 -17.60
CA LEU A 171 14.58 1.43 -18.99
C LEU A 171 13.78 2.20 -20.05
N PHE A 172 12.52 2.56 -19.78
CA PHE A 172 11.62 3.23 -20.73
C PHE A 172 11.76 4.76 -20.62
N THR A 173 12.94 5.28 -20.94
CA THR A 173 13.26 6.71 -20.85
C THR A 173 12.71 7.52 -22.03
N GLU A 174 12.75 6.96 -23.24
CA GLU A 174 12.15 7.58 -24.42
C GLU A 174 10.62 7.37 -24.40
N LYS A 175 9.85 8.46 -24.52
CA LYS A 175 8.37 8.49 -24.37
C LYS A 175 7.85 8.06 -22.99
N LYS A 176 8.70 8.12 -21.96
CA LYS A 176 8.35 7.82 -20.57
C LYS A 176 7.05 8.48 -20.14
N HIS A 177 6.89 9.77 -20.46
CA HIS A 177 5.74 10.55 -20.04
C HIS A 177 4.41 9.99 -20.58
N ASP A 178 4.35 9.68 -21.88
CA ASP A 178 3.10 9.21 -22.52
C ASP A 178 2.71 7.80 -22.04
N LEU A 179 3.69 6.91 -21.90
CA LEU A 179 3.47 5.55 -21.42
C LEU A 179 3.04 5.53 -19.95
N LEU A 180 3.69 6.34 -19.10
CA LEU A 180 3.32 6.47 -17.70
C LEU A 180 1.94 7.10 -17.55
N LYS A 181 1.63 8.15 -18.31
CA LYS A 181 0.32 8.81 -18.26
C LYS A 181 -0.81 7.83 -18.59
N ALA A 182 -0.67 7.04 -19.66
CA ALA A 182 -1.64 6.00 -19.96
C ALA A 182 -1.76 4.99 -18.80
N SER A 183 -0.63 4.55 -18.24
CA SER A 183 -0.64 3.64 -17.09
C SER A 183 -1.32 4.24 -15.85
N GLU A 184 -1.14 5.52 -15.57
CA GLU A 184 -1.81 6.25 -14.48
C GLU A 184 -3.32 6.36 -14.72
N GLU A 185 -3.76 6.60 -15.96
CA GLU A 185 -5.17 6.62 -16.34
C GLU A 185 -5.82 5.24 -16.17
N PHE A 186 -5.15 4.16 -16.60
CA PHE A 186 -5.59 2.78 -16.37
C PHE A 186 -5.66 2.45 -14.87
N ALA A 187 -4.63 2.79 -14.10
CA ALA A 187 -4.61 2.58 -12.66
C ALA A 187 -5.74 3.37 -11.96
N SER A 188 -6.01 4.59 -12.40
CA SER A 188 -7.10 5.42 -11.88
C SER A 188 -8.47 4.80 -12.17
N LEU A 189 -8.68 4.25 -13.37
CA LEU A 189 -9.91 3.56 -13.73
C LEU A 189 -10.13 2.31 -12.87
N LEU A 190 -9.11 1.47 -12.73
CA LEU A 190 -9.16 0.30 -11.85
C LEU A 190 -9.41 0.70 -10.39
N SER A 191 -8.77 1.77 -9.93
CA SER A 191 -8.99 2.33 -8.60
C SER A 191 -10.45 2.74 -8.38
N VAL A 192 -11.07 3.45 -9.32
CA VAL A 192 -12.50 3.83 -9.22
C VAL A 192 -13.38 2.59 -9.12
N ILE A 193 -13.10 1.55 -9.91
CA ILE A 193 -13.82 0.27 -9.82
C ILE A 193 -13.64 -0.34 -8.42
N THR A 194 -12.40 -0.41 -7.90
CA THR A 194 -12.12 -0.90 -6.55
C THR A 194 -12.88 -0.12 -5.49
N TRP A 195 -12.92 1.22 -5.58
CA TRP A 195 -13.66 2.07 -4.65
C TRP A 195 -15.17 1.84 -4.70
N VAL A 196 -15.74 1.68 -5.90
CA VAL A 196 -17.16 1.37 -6.08
C VAL A 196 -17.48 0.00 -5.48
N VAL A 197 -16.69 -1.03 -5.79
CA VAL A 197 -16.85 -2.38 -5.24
C VAL A 197 -16.71 -2.39 -3.72
N PHE A 198 -15.71 -1.69 -3.19
CA PHE A 198 -15.49 -1.54 -1.75
C PHE A 198 -16.70 -0.89 -1.06
N GLY A 199 -17.16 0.25 -1.57
CA GLY A 199 -18.29 0.98 -0.99
C GLY A 199 -19.62 0.21 -1.11
N ALA A 200 -19.85 -0.46 -2.25
CA ALA A 200 -21.12 -1.14 -2.51
C ALA A 200 -21.21 -2.54 -1.88
N LEU A 201 -20.10 -3.27 -1.78
CA LEU A 201 -20.10 -4.66 -1.32
C LEU A 201 -19.38 -4.85 0.02
N VAL A 202 -18.18 -4.31 0.17
CA VAL A 202 -17.34 -4.57 1.36
C VAL A 202 -17.90 -3.83 2.58
N ILE A 203 -18.31 -2.57 2.44
CA ILE A 203 -18.87 -1.79 3.56
C ILE A 203 -20.16 -2.43 4.12
N PRO A 204 -21.20 -2.76 3.32
CA PRO A 204 -22.40 -3.40 3.85
C PRO A 204 -22.12 -4.78 4.47
N TRP A 205 -21.23 -5.55 3.87
CA TRP A 205 -20.81 -6.83 4.42
C TRP A 205 -20.13 -6.69 5.79
N ALA A 206 -19.18 -5.74 5.91
CA ALA A 206 -18.46 -5.45 7.14
C ALA A 206 -19.35 -4.82 8.23
N TRP A 207 -20.41 -4.10 7.83
CA TRP A 207 -21.30 -3.36 8.74
C TRP A 207 -21.86 -4.23 9.87
N SER A 208 -22.27 -5.45 9.54
CA SER A 208 -22.82 -6.42 10.48
C SER A 208 -21.85 -6.85 11.59
N SER A 209 -20.54 -6.68 11.36
CA SER A 209 -19.48 -7.10 12.27
C SER A 209 -18.90 -5.92 13.08
N LEU A 210 -19.37 -4.69 12.86
CA LEU A 210 -18.84 -3.51 13.53
C LEU A 210 -19.20 -3.51 15.02
N THR A 211 -18.17 -3.41 15.85
CA THR A 211 -18.26 -3.29 17.31
C THR A 211 -17.59 -2.00 17.77
N LEU A 212 -17.82 -1.59 19.01
CA LEU A 212 -17.16 -0.42 19.59
C LEU A 212 -15.62 -0.55 19.56
N ASN A 213 -15.09 -1.76 19.77
CA ASN A 213 -13.65 -2.02 19.71
C ASN A 213 -13.09 -1.82 18.30
N ILE A 214 -13.85 -2.16 17.26
CA ILE A 214 -13.46 -1.91 15.86
C ILE A 214 -13.38 -0.41 15.58
N TRP A 215 -14.41 0.35 15.98
CA TRP A 215 -14.39 1.81 15.84
C TRP A 215 -13.23 2.45 16.59
N LEU A 216 -12.98 1.99 17.83
CA LEU A 216 -11.88 2.47 18.64
C LEU A 216 -10.52 2.15 18.01
N TYR A 217 -10.32 0.91 17.54
CA TYR A 217 -9.09 0.53 16.85
C TYR A 217 -8.88 1.38 15.59
N ALA A 218 -9.91 1.59 14.78
CA ALA A 218 -9.84 2.40 13.57
C ALA A 218 -9.43 3.85 13.88
N VAL A 219 -10.04 4.47 14.90
CA VAL A 219 -9.66 5.83 15.35
C VAL A 219 -8.22 5.88 15.86
N LEU A 220 -7.81 4.91 16.69
CA LEU A 220 -6.43 4.82 17.18
C LEU A 220 -5.43 4.59 16.05
N SER A 221 -5.80 3.79 15.04
CA SER A 221 -5.00 3.48 13.85
C SER A 221 -4.66 4.73 13.05
N LEU A 222 -5.65 5.61 12.86
CA LEU A 222 -5.48 6.89 12.15
C LEU A 222 -4.80 7.96 12.99
N THR A 223 -4.92 7.90 14.31
CA THR A 223 -4.38 8.89 15.24
C THR A 223 -3.07 8.41 15.87
N VAL A 224 -3.14 7.80 17.05
CA VAL A 224 -1.99 7.49 17.91
C VAL A 224 -1.00 6.55 17.22
N ILE A 225 -1.49 5.46 16.62
CA ILE A 225 -0.68 4.42 15.98
C ILE A 225 0.06 4.97 14.76
N ARG A 226 -0.50 5.95 14.06
CA ARG A 226 0.15 6.59 12.91
C ARG A 226 1.01 7.79 13.32
N ILE A 227 0.45 8.73 14.08
CA ILE A 227 1.08 10.01 14.38
C ILE A 227 2.32 9.82 15.25
N LEU A 228 2.24 9.04 16.34
CA LEU A 228 3.38 8.94 17.27
C LEU A 228 4.63 8.35 16.62
N PRO A 229 4.57 7.22 15.88
CA PRO A 229 5.72 6.71 15.13
C PRO A 229 6.30 7.71 14.13
N VAL A 230 5.44 8.48 13.44
CA VAL A 230 5.90 9.49 12.50
C VAL A 230 6.63 10.62 13.22
N LEU A 231 6.07 11.14 14.33
CA LEU A 231 6.71 12.16 15.15
C LEU A 231 8.09 11.72 15.64
N ILE A 232 8.20 10.48 16.12
CA ILE A 232 9.48 9.89 16.55
C ILE A 232 10.46 9.83 15.36
N SER A 233 9.99 9.38 14.20
CA SER A 233 10.83 9.26 13.00
C SER A 233 11.29 10.62 12.43
N LEU A 234 10.60 11.71 12.77
CA LEU A 234 10.91 13.08 12.37
C LEU A 234 11.65 13.87 13.45
N ALA A 235 11.95 13.28 14.61
CA ALA A 235 12.52 13.99 15.76
C ALA A 235 13.82 14.75 15.43
N GLY A 236 14.66 14.19 14.55
CA GLY A 236 15.93 14.77 14.09
C GLY A 236 15.86 15.66 12.86
N THR A 237 14.67 16.12 12.46
CA THR A 237 14.48 17.03 11.31
C THR A 237 14.17 18.46 11.75
N ASP A 238 14.38 19.43 10.88
CA ASP A 238 14.11 20.86 11.16
C ASP A 238 12.61 21.23 11.07
N PHE A 239 11.72 20.27 10.85
CA PHE A 239 10.28 20.52 10.84
C PHE A 239 9.78 20.96 12.22
N ASP A 240 8.94 21.99 12.25
CA ASP A 240 8.23 22.40 13.46
C ASP A 240 7.16 21.35 13.86
N PHE A 241 6.68 21.44 15.10
CA PHE A 241 5.75 20.44 15.62
C PHE A 241 4.44 20.36 14.83
N GLU A 242 3.92 21.48 14.31
CA GLU A 242 2.70 21.47 13.50
C GLU A 242 2.92 20.76 12.16
N THR A 243 4.05 20.99 11.49
CA THR A 243 4.40 20.25 10.26
C THR A 243 4.59 18.76 10.54
N ARG A 244 5.23 18.38 11.65
CA ARG A 244 5.38 16.96 12.03
C ARG A 244 4.03 16.29 12.29
N LEU A 245 3.11 16.98 12.98
CA LEU A 245 1.73 16.51 13.17
C LEU A 245 0.98 16.39 11.85
N PHE A 246 1.15 17.38 10.96
CA PHE A 246 0.54 17.37 9.64
C PHE A 246 1.01 16.16 8.82
N ILE A 247 2.32 15.89 8.78
CA ILE A 247 2.88 14.71 8.11
C ILE A 247 2.36 13.41 8.75
N GLY A 248 2.29 13.36 10.09
CA GLY A 248 1.73 12.22 10.82
C GLY A 248 0.27 11.95 10.45
N TRP A 249 -0.55 12.99 10.44
CA TRP A 249 -1.98 12.89 10.14
C TRP A 249 -2.24 12.54 8.67
N PHE A 250 -1.58 13.20 7.71
CA PHE A 250 -1.86 12.99 6.28
C PHE A 250 -1.16 11.76 5.68
N GLY A 251 -1.33 10.61 6.34
CA GLY A 251 -1.07 9.27 5.82
C GLY A 251 -2.36 8.45 5.74
N PRO A 252 -3.33 8.82 4.87
CA PRO A 252 -4.63 8.16 4.81
C PRO A 252 -4.50 6.69 4.40
N ARG A 253 -5.37 5.84 4.95
CA ARG A 253 -5.53 4.44 4.53
C ARG A 253 -6.48 4.37 3.34
N GLY A 254 -6.15 3.57 2.33
CA GLY A 254 -6.90 3.52 1.07
C GLY A 254 -6.76 2.20 0.32
N LEU A 255 -6.42 2.27 -0.97
CA LEU A 255 -6.46 1.13 -1.90
C LEU A 255 -5.60 -0.06 -1.45
N ALA A 256 -4.37 0.18 -1.02
CA ALA A 256 -3.47 -0.89 -0.57
C ALA A 256 -4.10 -1.72 0.56
N THR A 257 -4.69 -1.06 1.55
CA THR A 257 -5.42 -1.70 2.65
C THR A 257 -6.61 -2.51 2.14
N ILE A 258 -7.38 -2.01 1.15
CA ILE A 258 -8.50 -2.75 0.55
C ILE A 258 -7.99 -4.02 -0.14
N VAL A 259 -6.94 -3.89 -0.93
CA VAL A 259 -6.35 -5.01 -1.67
C VAL A 259 -5.81 -6.07 -0.70
N PHE A 260 -5.07 -5.66 0.33
CA PHE A 260 -4.57 -6.57 1.34
C PHE A 260 -5.69 -7.24 2.14
N ALA A 261 -6.77 -6.50 2.47
CA ALA A 261 -7.94 -7.09 3.12
C ALA A 261 -8.61 -8.18 2.26
N VAL A 262 -8.58 -8.05 0.93
CA VAL A 262 -9.06 -9.10 0.02
C VAL A 262 -8.08 -10.26 -0.04
N MET A 263 -6.76 -10.00 -0.12
CA MET A 263 -5.74 -11.05 -0.16
C MET A 263 -5.81 -12.02 1.02
N ILE A 264 -6.11 -11.51 2.21
CA ILE A 264 -6.16 -12.36 3.41
C ILE A 264 -7.41 -13.25 3.48
N LEU A 265 -8.44 -13.00 2.66
CA LEU A 265 -9.68 -13.79 2.66
C LEU A 265 -9.46 -15.22 2.15
N ASP A 266 -8.41 -15.46 1.37
CA ASP A 266 -8.06 -16.78 0.85
C ASP A 266 -7.30 -17.63 1.88
N TYR A 267 -7.02 -17.09 3.07
CA TYR A 267 -6.27 -17.75 4.13
C TYR A 267 -7.18 -18.22 5.27
N PRO A 268 -6.82 -19.32 5.98
CA PRO A 268 -7.64 -19.91 7.05
C PRO A 268 -7.56 -19.09 8.36
N LEU A 269 -8.10 -17.88 8.35
CA LEU A 269 -8.13 -16.98 9.49
C LEU A 269 -9.31 -17.29 10.45
N GLN A 270 -9.04 -17.33 11.74
CA GLN A 270 -10.06 -17.48 12.79
C GLN A 270 -10.92 -16.23 12.89
N ALA A 271 -10.34 -15.04 12.75
CA ALA A 271 -11.01 -13.76 12.89
C ALA A 271 -11.04 -12.94 11.59
N GLY A 272 -10.98 -13.58 10.42
CA GLY A 272 -10.93 -12.90 9.11
C GLY A 272 -12.03 -11.86 8.90
N ARG A 273 -13.26 -12.13 9.35
CA ARG A 273 -14.36 -11.14 9.31
C ARG A 273 -14.06 -9.88 10.12
N THR A 274 -13.53 -10.05 11.32
CA THR A 274 -13.16 -8.93 12.20
C THR A 274 -12.03 -8.11 11.59
N LEU A 275 -10.99 -8.76 11.05
CA LEU A 275 -9.87 -8.10 10.40
C LEU A 275 -10.33 -7.23 9.22
N VAL A 276 -11.16 -7.78 8.34
CA VAL A 276 -11.70 -7.04 7.19
C VAL A 276 -12.65 -5.93 7.65
N ALA A 277 -13.45 -6.14 8.71
CA ALA A 277 -14.30 -5.10 9.26
C ALA A 277 -13.50 -3.93 9.85
N VAL A 278 -12.38 -4.20 10.53
CA VAL A 278 -11.45 -3.16 11.00
C VAL A 278 -10.82 -2.42 9.83
N ALA A 279 -10.34 -3.14 8.82
CA ALA A 279 -9.76 -2.54 7.61
C ALA A 279 -10.77 -1.62 6.91
N ALA A 280 -11.99 -2.11 6.70
CA ALA A 280 -13.07 -1.38 6.06
C ALA A 280 -13.49 -0.13 6.86
N CYS A 281 -13.66 -0.25 8.17
CA CYS A 281 -13.96 0.87 9.06
C CYS A 281 -12.85 1.92 9.05
N THR A 282 -11.58 1.49 9.09
CA THR A 282 -10.42 2.38 9.06
C THR A 282 -10.32 3.13 7.74
N VAL A 283 -10.52 2.46 6.61
CA VAL A 283 -10.54 3.10 5.29
C VAL A 283 -11.70 4.08 5.17
N LEU A 284 -12.91 3.72 5.63
CA LEU A 284 -14.08 4.61 5.63
C LEU A 284 -13.81 5.88 6.44
N LEU A 285 -13.34 5.73 7.67
CA LEU A 285 -12.98 6.86 8.53
C LEU A 285 -11.84 7.69 7.91
N SER A 286 -10.86 7.04 7.29
CA SER A 286 -9.74 7.71 6.63
C SER A 286 -10.24 8.62 5.51
N VAL A 287 -11.12 8.13 4.62
CA VAL A 287 -11.69 8.93 3.53
C VAL A 287 -12.43 10.15 4.07
N LEU A 288 -13.26 9.98 5.10
CA LEU A 288 -14.04 11.06 5.69
C LEU A 288 -13.17 12.08 6.42
N LEU A 289 -12.34 11.63 7.35
CA LEU A 289 -11.56 12.51 8.24
C LEU A 289 -10.47 13.26 7.48
N HIS A 290 -9.71 12.59 6.61
CA HIS A 290 -8.66 13.25 5.83
C HIS A 290 -9.27 14.12 4.73
N GLY A 291 -10.35 13.69 4.08
CA GLY A 291 -11.06 14.49 3.07
C GLY A 291 -11.58 15.81 3.63
N LEU A 292 -12.22 15.78 4.81
CA LEU A 292 -12.75 16.98 5.46
C LEU A 292 -11.65 17.90 6.02
N SER A 293 -10.53 17.34 6.48
CA SER A 293 -9.45 18.11 7.13
C SER A 293 -8.37 18.64 6.18
N ALA A 294 -8.22 18.07 4.97
CA ALA A 294 -7.14 18.42 4.03
C ALA A 294 -7.08 19.92 3.70
N ASN A 295 -8.12 20.47 3.07
CA ASN A 295 -8.10 21.86 2.61
C ASN A 295 -8.01 22.89 3.75
N PRO A 296 -8.76 22.74 4.88
CA PRO A 296 -8.63 23.65 6.01
C PRO A 296 -7.23 23.66 6.62
N TRP A 297 -6.62 22.49 6.83
CA TRP A 297 -5.31 22.42 7.48
C TRP A 297 -4.19 22.91 6.56
N VAL A 298 -4.23 22.59 5.26
CA VAL A 298 -3.30 23.16 4.28
C VAL A 298 -3.35 24.69 4.29
N SER A 299 -4.56 25.27 4.33
CA SER A 299 -4.72 26.74 4.35
C SER A 299 -4.12 27.36 5.61
N ARG A 300 -4.28 26.70 6.77
CA ARG A 300 -3.68 27.13 8.04
C ARG A 300 -2.15 27.08 8.02
N LEU A 301 -1.58 26.00 7.47
CA LEU A 301 -0.12 25.83 7.36
C LEU A 301 0.49 26.89 6.45
N ALA A 302 -0.16 27.17 5.31
CA ALA A 302 0.30 28.17 4.34
C ALA A 302 0.33 29.60 4.94
N ASN A 303 -0.65 29.96 5.77
CA ASN A 303 -0.72 31.27 6.40
C ASN A 303 0.36 31.51 7.48
N ARG A 304 1.09 30.47 7.91
CA ARG A 304 2.21 30.60 8.86
C ARG A 304 3.57 30.76 8.19
N ALA A 305 3.68 30.38 6.93
CA ALA A 305 4.93 30.48 6.16
C ALA A 305 5.13 31.89 5.54
N HIS A 306 4.13 32.76 5.66
CA HIS A 306 4.15 34.18 5.32
C HIS A 306 4.15 35.03 6.59
#